data_AF-A0A414ZM70-F1
#
_entry.id   AF-A0A414ZM70-F1
#
_cell.length_a   1.000
_cell.length_b   1.000
_cell.length_c   1.000
_cell.angle_alpha   90.00
_cell.angle_beta   90.00
_cell.angle_gamma   90.00
#
_symmetry.space_group_name_H-M   'P 1'
#
loop_
_entity.id
_entity.type
_entity.pdbx_description
1 polymer ?
#
loop_
_entity_poly.entity_id
_entity_poly.type
_entity_poly.pdbx_seq_one_letter_code
_entity_poly.pdbx_strand_id
1 'polypeptide(L)'
;MYDNGYNCLIIGSMSGCSSKENGNSQSNQNEQTIQINQTEEEISENEDVKNEEELQPTTVTVDYAEAFQSIQGCAVILNSENNTYTFYNEDKCRTRVSPNSTFKVISALIGIHNQVVTSEDGQ
;
A
#
# COMPACT_ATOMS: atom_id res chain seq x y z
N MET A 1 13.79 39.88 -4.40
CA MET A 1 12.36 39.72 -4.07
C MET A 1 11.59 39.66 -5.37
N TYR A 2 11.35 38.44 -5.86
CA TYR A 2 10.35 38.18 -6.89
C TYR A 2 9.54 37.01 -6.35
N ASP A 3 8.40 37.36 -5.78
CA ASP A 3 7.35 36.46 -5.37
C ASP A 3 6.42 36.35 -6.58
N ASN A 4 6.52 35.25 -7.33
CA ASN A 4 5.59 34.92 -8.40
C ASN A 4 4.77 33.74 -7.94
N GLY A 5 3.78 34.06 -7.10
CA GLY A 5 2.69 33.16 -6.73
C GLY A 5 1.91 32.75 -7.97
N TYR A 6 2.12 31.49 -8.39
CA TYR A 6 1.29 30.87 -9.41
C TYR A 6 -0.09 30.61 -8.80
N ASN A 7 -1.04 31.43 -9.25
CA ASN A 7 -2.45 31.40 -8.94
C ASN A 7 -3.05 30.09 -9.47
N CYS A 8 -3.49 29.21 -8.57
CA CYS A 8 -4.16 27.96 -8.91
C CYS A 8 -5.60 28.24 -9.33
N LEU A 9 -5.82 28.49 -10.63
CA LEU A 9 -7.16 28.62 -11.20
C LEU A 9 -7.71 27.22 -11.51
N ILE A 10 -8.42 26.63 -10.53
CA ILE A 10 -9.24 25.43 -10.77
C ILE A 10 -10.54 25.87 -11.45
N ILE A 11 -10.57 25.86 -12.77
CA ILE A 11 -11.81 25.86 -13.55
C ILE A 11 -12.33 24.42 -13.60
N GLY A 12 -13.20 24.09 -12.64
CA GLY A 12 -13.90 22.82 -12.58
C GLY A 12 -14.99 22.74 -13.66
N SER A 13 -14.96 21.68 -14.46
CA SER A 13 -16.12 21.23 -15.22
C SER A 13 -16.59 19.89 -14.65
N MET A 14 -17.53 19.97 -13.71
CA MET A 14 -18.27 18.81 -13.22
C MET A 14 -19.27 18.39 -14.30
N SER A 15 -19.08 17.21 -14.89
CA SER A 15 -20.10 16.56 -15.69
C SER A 15 -20.68 15.42 -14.85
N GLY A 16 -21.91 15.64 -14.37
CA GLY A 16 -22.66 14.69 -13.58
C GLY A 16 -23.29 13.59 -14.44
N CYS A 17 -23.42 12.40 -13.86
CA CYS A 17 -24.36 11.38 -14.31
C CYS A 17 -25.50 11.26 -13.29
N SER A 18 -26.72 11.38 -13.82
CA SER A 18 -27.99 11.44 -13.11
C SER A 18 -28.62 10.05 -13.01
N SER A 19 -28.96 9.61 -11.79
CA SER A 19 -30.05 8.67 -11.54
C SER A 19 -30.87 9.19 -10.35
N LYS A 20 -32.19 9.22 -10.54
CA LYS A 20 -33.21 9.82 -9.65
C LYS A 20 -33.45 8.94 -8.42
N GLU A 21 -33.43 9.53 -7.23
CA GLU A 21 -34.21 9.06 -6.08
C GLU A 21 -34.87 10.25 -5.37
N ASN A 22 -36.17 10.09 -5.11
CA ASN A 22 -37.03 10.99 -4.33
C ASN A 22 -37.00 10.55 -2.86
N GLY A 23 -36.86 11.47 -1.92
CA GLY A 23 -37.19 11.20 -0.51
C GLY A 23 -36.31 11.91 0.52
N ASN A 24 -36.76 13.09 0.92
CA ASN A 24 -36.27 13.92 2.02
C ASN A 24 -36.07 13.18 3.36
N SER A 25 -34.92 13.32 4.02
CA SER A 25 -34.80 13.85 5.40
C SER A 25 -33.34 13.93 5.87
N GLN A 26 -32.94 15.16 6.16
CA GLN A 26 -31.71 15.61 6.78
C GLN A 26 -31.62 15.14 8.24
N SER A 27 -30.46 14.68 8.73
CA SER A 27 -29.94 14.99 10.09
C SER A 27 -28.63 14.27 10.45
N ASN A 28 -27.63 15.10 10.72
CA ASN A 28 -26.60 15.01 11.77
C ASN A 28 -25.47 13.95 11.73
N GLN A 29 -24.30 14.48 11.36
CA GLN A 29 -23.00 14.40 12.04
C GLN A 29 -22.90 13.43 13.22
N ASN A 30 -22.03 12.43 13.08
CA ASN A 30 -21.09 12.08 14.14
C ASN A 30 -19.82 11.46 13.52
N GLU A 31 -18.78 12.27 13.39
CA GLU A 31 -17.41 11.79 13.28
C GLU A 31 -17.02 11.20 14.63
N GLN A 32 -17.07 9.86 14.76
CA GLN A 32 -16.44 9.20 15.88
C GLN A 32 -14.95 8.97 15.57
N THR A 33 -14.14 9.93 16.02
CA THR A 33 -12.71 9.75 16.23
C THR A 33 -12.48 8.65 17.27
N ILE A 34 -11.96 7.50 16.84
CA ILE A 34 -11.47 6.48 17.77
C ILE A 34 -10.04 6.88 18.15
N GLN A 35 -9.88 7.44 19.35
CA GLN A 35 -8.59 7.58 20.02
C GLN A 35 -8.27 6.27 20.73
N ILE A 36 -7.16 5.62 20.37
CA ILE A 36 -6.64 4.47 21.10
C ILE A 36 -5.40 4.96 21.85
N ASN A 37 -5.56 5.15 23.17
CA ASN A 37 -4.48 5.49 24.08
C ASN A 37 -3.61 4.26 24.36
N GLN A 38 -2.33 4.55 24.52
CA GLN A 38 -1.26 3.63 24.91
C GLN A 38 -1.56 2.97 26.26
N THR A 39 -1.33 1.67 26.36
CA THR A 39 -1.03 1.00 27.62
C THR A 39 0.19 0.13 27.39
N GLU A 40 1.28 0.51 28.06
CA GLU A 40 2.48 -0.28 28.27
C GLU A 40 2.13 -1.41 29.25
N GLU A 41 2.29 -2.66 28.81
CA GLU A 41 2.43 -3.80 29.71
C GLU A 41 3.84 -4.37 29.53
N GLU A 42 4.68 -4.14 30.53
CA GLU A 42 5.94 -4.83 30.71
C GLU A 42 5.67 -6.28 31.12
N ILE A 43 6.19 -7.25 30.36
CA ILE A 43 6.41 -8.61 30.84
C ILE A 43 7.83 -9.04 30.45
N SER A 44 8.70 -8.92 31.45
CA SER A 44 9.85 -9.75 31.84
C SER A 44 10.30 -10.86 30.88
N GLU A 45 11.56 -10.74 30.51
CA GLU A 45 12.47 -11.70 29.88
C GLU A 45 12.36 -13.14 30.44
N ASN A 46 12.38 -14.11 29.53
CA ASN A 46 13.14 -15.35 29.72
C ASN A 46 13.79 -15.72 28.39
N GLU A 47 15.12 -15.74 28.42
CA GLU A 47 16.01 -16.09 27.34
C GLU A 47 15.86 -17.57 26.94
N ASP A 48 15.61 -17.81 25.65
CA ASP A 48 16.26 -18.89 24.93
C ASP A 48 16.78 -18.28 23.62
N VAL A 49 17.92 -17.59 23.74
CA VAL A 49 18.63 -16.98 22.62
C VAL A 49 19.26 -18.10 21.79
N LYS A 50 18.45 -18.71 20.93
CA LYS A 50 18.99 -19.34 19.73
C LYS A 50 19.42 -18.20 18.81
N ASN A 51 20.71 -17.88 18.87
CA ASN A 51 21.35 -16.90 18.00
C ASN A 51 21.30 -17.40 16.55
N GLU A 52 20.16 -17.23 15.89
CA GLU A 52 20.05 -17.28 14.45
C GLU A 52 20.57 -15.93 13.95
N GLU A 53 21.86 -15.89 13.61
CA GLU A 53 22.45 -14.78 12.88
C GLU A 53 21.65 -14.64 11.58
N GLU A 54 20.63 -13.78 11.59
CA GLU A 54 19.76 -13.53 10.43
C GLU A 54 20.65 -12.94 9.34
N LEU A 55 21.13 -13.82 8.46
CA LEU A 55 21.98 -13.48 7.33
C LEU A 55 21.29 -12.36 6.56
N GLN A 56 21.91 -11.18 6.59
CA GLN A 56 21.39 -10.02 5.86
C GLN A 56 21.18 -10.38 4.39
N PRO A 57 20.08 -9.93 3.77
CA PRO A 57 19.79 -10.31 2.39
C PRO A 57 20.89 -9.87 1.44
N THR A 58 21.26 -10.75 0.51
CA THR A 58 22.18 -10.39 -0.57
C THR A 58 21.42 -9.60 -1.64
N THR A 59 22.07 -8.64 -2.29
CA THR A 59 21.48 -7.84 -3.37
C THR A 59 22.32 -7.99 -4.65
N VAL A 60 21.66 -8.12 -5.80
CA VAL A 60 22.29 -8.24 -7.12
C VAL A 60 21.56 -7.32 -8.10
N THR A 61 22.31 -6.61 -8.95
CA THR A 61 21.75 -5.80 -10.04
C THR A 61 21.85 -6.56 -11.37
N VAL A 62 20.79 -6.50 -12.16
CA VAL A 62 20.67 -7.16 -13.48
C VAL A 62 20.07 -6.20 -14.50
N ASP A 63 20.38 -6.42 -15.79
CA ASP A 63 19.77 -5.68 -16.88
C ASP A 63 18.62 -6.47 -17.51
N TYR A 64 17.41 -5.93 -17.39
CA TYR A 64 16.19 -6.47 -18.01
C TYR A 64 15.60 -5.51 -19.05
N ALA A 65 16.37 -4.53 -19.55
CA ALA A 65 15.87 -3.51 -20.48
C ALA A 65 15.20 -4.10 -21.74
N GLU A 66 15.70 -5.22 -22.27
CA GLU A 66 15.12 -5.90 -23.42
C GLU A 66 13.68 -6.37 -23.15
N ALA A 67 13.42 -6.95 -21.97
CA ALA A 67 12.09 -7.41 -21.58
C ALA A 67 11.09 -6.26 -21.43
N PHE A 68 11.57 -5.06 -21.08
CA PHE A 68 10.75 -3.86 -20.94
C PHE A 68 10.51 -3.12 -22.27
N GLN A 69 11.17 -3.49 -23.38
CA GLN A 69 10.92 -2.92 -24.71
C GLN A 69 10.89 -1.38 -24.73
N SER A 70 11.85 -0.73 -24.05
CA SER A 70 11.94 0.74 -23.87
C SER A 70 10.89 1.38 -22.96
N ILE A 71 10.01 0.60 -22.31
CA ILE A 71 9.10 1.10 -21.27
C ILE A 71 9.92 1.39 -20.01
N GLN A 72 9.76 2.59 -19.45
CA GLN A 72 10.41 2.95 -18.19
C GLN A 72 9.78 2.19 -17.02
N GLY A 73 10.42 1.11 -16.59
CA GLY A 73 9.96 0.29 -15.47
C GLY A 73 11.09 -0.06 -14.50
N CYS A 74 10.77 -0.92 -13.55
CA CYS A 74 11.72 -1.51 -12.61
C CYS A 74 11.19 -2.88 -12.18
N ALA A 75 12.09 -3.76 -11.73
CA ALA A 75 11.71 -5.07 -11.23
C ALA A 75 12.55 -5.43 -10.00
N VAL A 76 11.93 -6.11 -9.05
CA VAL A 76 12.60 -6.71 -7.90
C VAL A 76 12.08 -8.13 -7.74
N ILE A 77 12.99 -9.09 -7.56
CA ILE A 77 12.67 -10.50 -7.35
C ILE A 77 13.40 -10.95 -6.10
N LEU A 78 12.69 -11.54 -5.13
CA LEU A 78 13.28 -12.20 -3.99
C LEU A 78 13.35 -13.71 -4.28
N ASN A 79 14.56 -14.27 -4.23
CA ASN A 79 14.74 -15.71 -4.05
C ASN A 79 14.90 -16.00 -2.55
N SER A 80 13.89 -16.64 -1.96
CA SER A 80 13.86 -16.95 -0.53
C SER A 80 14.80 -18.09 -0.13
N GLU A 81 15.21 -18.96 -1.07
CA GLU A 81 16.09 -20.10 -0.77
C GLU A 81 17.50 -19.64 -0.36
N ASN A 82 17.96 -18.53 -0.93
CA ASN A 82 19.28 -17.95 -0.67
C ASN A 82 19.22 -16.49 -0.21
N ASN A 83 18.05 -16.03 0.26
CA ASN A 83 17.79 -14.67 0.73
C ASN A 83 18.39 -13.57 -0.19
N THR A 84 18.19 -13.70 -1.51
CA THR A 84 18.78 -12.81 -2.50
C THR A 84 17.73 -11.98 -3.22
N TYR A 85 17.89 -10.66 -3.19
CA TYR A 85 17.12 -9.72 -4.00
C TYR A 85 17.85 -9.42 -5.31
N THR A 86 17.14 -9.58 -6.42
CA THR A 86 17.61 -9.22 -7.75
C THR A 86 16.86 -7.97 -8.22
N PHE A 87 17.59 -6.89 -8.54
CA PHE A 87 17.04 -5.59 -8.94
C PHE A 87 17.34 -5.25 -10.39
N TYR A 88 16.34 -4.70 -11.07
CA TYR A 88 16.47 -3.90 -12.29
C TYR A 88 15.90 -2.50 -12.00
N ASN A 89 16.72 -1.46 -12.19
CA ASN A 89 16.42 -0.07 -11.78
C ASN A 89 16.07 0.05 -10.27
N GLU A 90 17.04 -0.29 -9.41
CA GLU A 90 16.87 -0.38 -7.95
C GLU A 90 16.27 0.89 -7.31
N ASP A 91 16.77 2.07 -7.65
CA ASP A 91 16.27 3.34 -7.10
C ASP A 91 14.76 3.52 -7.34
N LYS A 92 14.30 3.09 -8.53
CA LYS A 92 12.88 3.15 -8.88
C LYS A 92 12.07 2.09 -8.12
N CYS A 93 12.60 0.88 -7.91
CA CYS A 93 11.97 -0.15 -7.09
C CYS A 93 11.76 0.30 -5.63
N ARG A 94 12.69 1.10 -5.08
CA ARG A 94 12.61 1.58 -3.69
C ARG A 94 11.66 2.76 -3.50
N THR A 95 11.19 3.37 -4.59
CA THR A 95 10.26 4.49 -4.54
C THR A 95 8.85 3.99 -4.19
N ARG A 96 8.28 4.50 -3.09
CA ARG A 96 6.89 4.18 -2.70
C ARG A 96 5.89 4.88 -3.63
N VAL A 97 4.89 4.13 -4.09
CA VAL A 97 3.80 4.62 -4.94
C VAL A 97 2.45 4.09 -4.42
N SER A 98 1.35 4.70 -4.85
CA SER A 98 0.00 4.16 -4.56
C SER A 98 -0.11 2.73 -5.13
N PRO A 99 -0.54 1.74 -4.33
CA PRO A 99 -0.72 0.37 -4.79
C PRO A 99 -1.89 0.21 -5.78
N ASN A 100 -2.76 1.21 -5.91
CA ASN A 100 -3.96 1.18 -6.75
C ASN A 100 -4.74 -0.14 -6.54
N SER A 101 -5.07 -0.86 -7.61
CA SER A 101 -5.78 -2.14 -7.52
C SER A 101 -4.95 -3.28 -6.90
N THR A 102 -3.62 -3.19 -6.80
CA THR A 102 -2.81 -4.21 -6.11
C THR A 102 -3.14 -4.28 -4.62
N PHE A 103 -3.68 -3.21 -4.02
CA PHE A 103 -4.20 -3.22 -2.66
C PHE A 103 -5.33 -4.25 -2.46
N LYS A 104 -6.02 -4.66 -3.54
CA LYS A 104 -7.07 -5.69 -3.48
C LYS A 104 -6.58 -7.00 -2.86
N VAL A 105 -5.28 -7.33 -3.01
CA VAL A 105 -4.69 -8.52 -2.37
C VAL A 105 -4.80 -8.43 -0.85
N ILE A 106 -4.37 -7.31 -0.26
CA ILE A 106 -4.42 -7.10 1.20
C ILE A 106 -5.86 -6.93 1.67
N SER A 107 -6.70 -6.17 0.94
CA SER A 107 -8.09 -5.99 1.36
C SER A 107 -8.90 -7.28 1.30
N ALA A 108 -8.60 -8.19 0.37
CA ALA A 108 -9.22 -9.52 0.33
C ALA A 108 -8.85 -10.34 1.57
N LEU A 109 -7.57 -10.35 1.97
CA LEU A 109 -7.13 -11.02 3.21
C LEU A 109 -7.81 -10.43 4.45
N ILE A 110 -7.98 -9.11 4.50
CA ILE A 110 -8.73 -8.43 5.57
C ILE A 110 -10.20 -8.88 5.56
N GLY A 111 -10.82 -8.98 4.39
CA GLY A 111 -12.19 -9.46 4.23
C GLY A 111 -12.39 -10.89 4.74
N ILE A 112 -11.43 -11.78 4.44
CA ILE A 112 -11.42 -13.17 4.93
C ILE A 112 -11.23 -13.21 6.45
N HIS A 113 -10.24 -12.49 6.97
CA HIS A 113 -9.96 -12.44 8.42
C HIS A 113 -11.18 -11.97 9.22
N ASN A 114 -11.91 -10.99 8.70
CA ASN A 114 -13.11 -10.45 9.34
C ASN A 114 -14.41 -11.16 8.92
N GLN A 115 -14.31 -12.28 8.20
CA GLN A 115 -15.45 -13.11 7.76
C GLN A 115 -16.49 -12.33 6.91
N VAL A 116 -16.08 -11.22 6.30
CA VAL A 116 -16.89 -10.46 5.33
C VAL A 116 -16.97 -11.22 3.99
N VAL A 117 -15.91 -11.94 3.66
CA VAL A 117 -15.82 -12.88 2.53
C VAL A 117 -15.43 -14.24 3.09
N THR A 118 -16.22 -15.28 2.83
CA THR A 118 -16.05 -16.60 3.47
C THR A 118 -15.52 -17.69 2.54
N SER A 119 -15.53 -17.42 1.24
CA SER A 119 -15.09 -18.34 0.20
C SER A 119 -14.59 -17.55 -1.01
N GLU A 120 -13.83 -18.21 -1.88
CA GLU A 120 -13.47 -17.66 -3.19
C GLU A 120 -14.71 -17.41 -4.05
N ASP A 121 -15.70 -18.30 -3.93
CA ASP A 121 -17.01 -18.16 -4.54
C ASP A 121 -17.86 -17.19 -3.71
N GLY A 122 -18.22 -16.05 -4.29
CA GLY A 122 -19.17 -15.12 -3.65
C GLY A 122 -20.58 -15.72 -3.65
N GLN A 123 -21.03 -16.25 -2.51
CA GLN A 123 -22.43 -16.64 -2.29
C GLN A 123 -23.08 -15.79 -1.21
#